data_AF-A0A2L0EU16-F1
#
_entry.id   AF-A0A2L0EU16-F1
#
_cell.length_a   1.000
_cell.length_b   1.000
_cell.length_c   1.000
_cell.angle_alpha   90.00
_cell.angle_beta   90.00
_cell.angle_gamma   90.00
#
_symmetry.space_group_name_H-M   'P 1'
#
loop_
_entity.id
_entity.type
_entity.pdbx_description
1 polymer ?
#
loop_
_entity_poly.entity_id
_entity_poly.type
_entity_poly.pdbx_seq_one_letter_code
_entity_poly.pdbx_strand_id
1 'polypeptide(L)'
;MALRNVVVSIAAMGVMFLAACDPGDPPSSPVGSGGGGGSGGDGGSGGDGGAGEPRCGAPSGGPTVHEGDLRESETWTAEGSPHVVGFPVRLLDGVTLTIEPCAEVLLEEDTGIAVIGEGAELKAEGTEAQPIAIRGSEGARWNDVHVAWPGKATLRHVTLEGGGGDRFHANATISTYGESTTPAKTTLLVDHVTVRGSLGAGVLLLRASAFAEGSTDLVITESGGEEHPYPLELGEQAIGSIPTGSYTGNTKDEILIQDEGANQSSGLQQDTTMRDRGVPYHFGDWRDARFNIGAGGDGAPLTTLTIEPGVTVRFEPGNFMQMERFTGEFAASGALRALGTKEKPIVFTSAAPEPAPGDWGGLWFGGIPREENVLENVVIEYAGYDCGCILHTCNDLSTWNGAVIFSQPPGSAFIQETTFRHIAGHGVTRGWSGPPGPDFVSGNTFEDVSGCEQTRPFIVGQSCPDPEPTCPEG
;
A
#
# COMPACT_ATOMS: atom_id res chain seq x y z
N MET A 1 27.67 3.41 28.75
CA MET A 1 28.16 4.72 29.23
C MET A 1 28.31 5.61 28.02
N ALA A 2 27.62 6.74 27.82
CA ALA A 2 26.72 7.50 28.67
C ALA A 2 25.68 8.23 27.79
N LEU A 3 24.45 8.32 28.28
CA LEU A 3 23.36 9.14 27.75
C LEU A 3 23.71 10.62 27.80
N ARG A 4 23.18 11.41 26.84
CA ARG A 4 23.01 12.86 26.99
C ARG A 4 21.54 13.21 26.74
N ASN A 5 20.84 13.45 27.86
CA ASN A 5 19.54 14.11 27.92
C ASN A 5 19.68 15.57 27.47
N VAL A 6 18.77 16.04 26.63
CA VAL A 6 18.49 17.46 26.46
C VAL A 6 17.01 17.67 26.80
N VAL A 7 16.80 18.38 27.90
CA VAL A 7 15.51 18.91 28.34
C VAL A 7 15.36 20.29 27.72
N VAL A 8 14.25 20.55 27.02
CA VAL A 8 13.83 21.91 26.67
C VAL A 8 12.38 22.08 27.12
N SER A 9 12.21 22.89 28.16
CA SER A 9 10.93 23.45 28.58
C SER A 9 10.50 24.54 27.61
N ILE A 10 9.23 24.56 27.19
CA ILE A 10 8.59 25.73 26.60
C ILE A 10 7.37 26.11 27.43
N ALA A 11 7.33 27.40 27.75
CA ALA A 11 6.46 28.05 28.71
C ALA A 11 5.04 28.26 28.20
N ALA A 12 4.08 28.15 29.12
CA ALA A 12 2.70 28.53 28.96
C ALA A 12 2.54 30.06 28.87
N MET A 13 1.75 30.53 27.91
CA MET A 13 1.14 31.85 27.92
C MET A 13 -0.37 31.69 27.80
N GLY A 14 -1.07 32.01 28.89
CA GLY A 14 -2.52 32.04 28.95
C GLY A 14 -3.08 33.36 28.42
N VAL A 15 -4.23 33.27 27.77
CA VAL A 15 -5.19 34.38 27.65
C VAL A 15 -6.58 33.82 27.92
N MET A 16 -7.14 34.19 29.07
CA MET A 16 -8.56 34.07 29.40
C MET A 16 -9.33 35.17 28.68
N PHE A 17 -10.45 34.83 28.04
CA PHE A 17 -11.61 35.71 27.97
C PHE A 17 -12.91 34.92 28.19
N LEU A 18 -13.81 35.57 28.92
CA LEU A 18 -15.01 35.07 29.58
C LEU A 18 -16.21 34.85 28.65
N ALA A 19 -16.86 33.70 28.88
CA ALA A 19 -18.29 33.44 29.12
C ALA A 19 -19.42 34.11 28.28
N ALA A 20 -20.33 33.20 27.90
CA ALA A 20 -21.79 33.26 27.87
C ALA A 20 -22.50 33.78 26.60
N CYS A 21 -23.21 32.89 25.91
CA CYS A 21 -24.68 32.71 26.06
C CYS A 21 -25.21 31.64 25.08
N ASP A 22 -25.81 30.59 25.62
CA ASP A 22 -26.84 29.76 24.97
C ASP A 22 -28.17 30.54 25.03
N PRO A 23 -29.00 30.51 23.96
CA PRO A 23 -30.26 29.78 24.13
C PRO A 23 -30.80 29.13 22.84
N GLY A 24 -31.21 27.86 22.96
CA GLY A 24 -32.63 27.51 22.75
C GLY A 24 -33.02 26.76 21.46
N ASP A 25 -33.33 25.48 21.64
CA ASP A 25 -34.42 24.75 20.95
C ASP A 25 -35.76 24.99 21.70
N PRO A 26 -36.99 24.69 21.19
CA PRO A 26 -37.44 24.13 19.90
C PRO A 26 -38.69 24.91 19.34
N PRO A 27 -39.56 24.38 18.41
CA PRO A 27 -40.58 23.41 18.81
C PRO A 27 -40.94 22.32 17.76
N SER A 28 -41.62 21.30 18.30
CA SER A 28 -42.19 20.11 17.69
C SER A 28 -43.59 20.29 17.06
N SER A 29 -43.93 19.36 16.15
CA SER A 29 -45.28 18.83 15.80
C SER A 29 -46.12 19.58 14.73
N PRO A 30 -47.07 18.94 13.99
CA PRO A 30 -47.78 17.70 14.33
C PRO A 30 -48.04 16.64 13.23
N VAL A 31 -48.47 15.49 13.75
CA VAL A 31 -49.31 14.42 13.21
C VAL A 31 -50.31 14.86 12.12
N GLY A 32 -50.36 14.09 11.02
CA GLY A 32 -51.45 14.07 10.06
C GLY A 32 -51.99 12.64 9.90
N SER A 33 -53.07 12.34 10.62
CA SER A 33 -53.92 11.16 10.45
C SER A 33 -54.86 11.34 9.25
N GLY A 34 -54.97 10.32 8.39
CA GLY A 34 -56.00 10.26 7.35
C GLY A 34 -56.22 8.81 6.91
N GLY A 35 -57.26 8.18 7.48
CA GLY A 35 -57.71 6.84 7.10
C GLY A 35 -58.82 6.84 6.05
N GLY A 36 -59.07 5.65 5.50
CA GLY A 36 -60.15 5.28 4.56
C GLY A 36 -59.55 4.66 3.30
N GLY A 37 -59.68 3.37 2.98
CA GLY A 37 -60.78 2.42 3.22
C GLY A 37 -61.37 2.05 1.85
N GLY A 38 -61.11 0.84 1.34
CA GLY A 38 -61.67 0.39 0.06
C GLY A 38 -61.08 -0.92 -0.45
N SER A 39 -61.89 -1.97 -0.39
CA SER A 39 -61.64 -3.41 -0.59
C SER A 39 -61.63 -3.92 -2.05
N GLY A 40 -61.02 -5.10 -2.23
CA GLY A 40 -61.19 -6.05 -3.35
C GLY A 40 -59.87 -6.34 -4.05
N GLY A 41 -59.36 -7.56 -4.21
CA GLY A 41 -59.92 -8.90 -4.16
C GLY A 41 -59.24 -9.73 -5.27
N ASP A 42 -58.59 -10.81 -4.88
CA ASP A 42 -58.11 -11.98 -5.64
C ASP A 42 -56.90 -11.89 -6.59
N GLY A 43 -55.87 -12.66 -6.21
CA GLY A 43 -55.39 -13.79 -7.01
C GLY A 43 -54.08 -13.60 -7.78
N GLY A 44 -53.01 -14.26 -7.33
CA GLY A 44 -51.88 -14.58 -8.21
C GLY A 44 -50.51 -14.72 -7.55
N SER A 45 -50.18 -15.96 -7.21
CA SER A 45 -48.85 -16.59 -7.33
C SER A 45 -47.60 -15.90 -6.76
N GLY A 46 -47.00 -16.57 -5.76
CA GLY A 46 -45.59 -16.96 -5.83
C GLY A 46 -44.58 -15.84 -5.70
N GLY A 47 -44.45 -15.31 -4.49
CA GLY A 47 -43.24 -14.63 -4.05
C GLY A 47 -42.89 -15.17 -2.68
N ASP A 48 -42.04 -16.20 -2.62
CA ASP A 48 -41.20 -16.42 -1.45
C ASP A 48 -40.24 -15.23 -1.38
N GLY A 49 -40.74 -14.11 -0.86
CA GLY A 49 -39.89 -13.08 -0.32
C GLY A 49 -39.20 -13.71 0.88
N GLY A 50 -37.99 -14.22 0.66
CA GLY A 50 -37.12 -14.66 1.73
C GLY A 50 -37.09 -13.56 2.78
N ALA A 51 -37.62 -13.84 3.97
CA ALA A 51 -37.54 -12.91 5.07
C ALA A 51 -36.06 -12.58 5.25
N GLY A 52 -35.69 -11.31 5.07
CA GLY A 52 -34.30 -10.87 5.25
C GLY A 52 -33.78 -11.34 6.60
N GLU A 53 -32.51 -11.76 6.62
CA GLU A 53 -31.88 -12.32 7.81
C GLU A 53 -32.06 -11.36 9.01
N PRO A 54 -32.43 -11.88 10.21
CA PRO A 54 -32.68 -11.02 11.35
C PRO A 54 -31.40 -10.32 11.79
N ARG A 55 -31.50 -9.01 12.05
CA ARG A 55 -30.39 -8.20 12.56
C ARG A 55 -29.97 -8.65 13.96
N CYS A 56 -28.73 -8.35 14.32
CA CYS A 56 -28.21 -8.62 15.66
C CYS A 56 -29.11 -8.05 16.75
N GLY A 57 -29.45 -8.90 17.72
CA GLY A 57 -30.03 -8.47 18.99
C GLY A 57 -28.96 -7.88 19.91
N ALA A 58 -29.39 -7.23 20.99
CA ALA A 58 -28.45 -6.84 22.04
C ALA A 58 -27.80 -8.11 22.65
N PRO A 59 -26.50 -8.09 22.98
CA PRO A 59 -25.84 -9.20 23.67
C PRO A 59 -26.60 -9.53 24.95
N SER A 60 -26.90 -10.81 25.19
CA SER A 60 -27.82 -11.21 26.26
C SER A 60 -27.32 -12.32 27.19
N GLY A 61 -26.19 -12.98 26.87
CA GLY A 61 -25.65 -14.09 27.69
C GLY A 61 -24.26 -13.87 28.32
N GLY A 62 -23.46 -12.92 27.83
CA GLY A 62 -22.11 -12.65 28.36
C GLY A 62 -22.05 -11.73 29.59
N PRO A 63 -20.83 -11.42 30.07
CA PRO A 63 -19.56 -11.64 29.38
C PRO A 63 -19.02 -13.08 29.49
N THR A 64 -18.48 -13.61 28.38
CA THR A 64 -17.66 -14.82 28.38
C THR A 64 -16.19 -14.41 28.37
N VAL A 65 -15.42 -14.80 29.38
CA VAL A 65 -14.03 -14.33 29.56
C VAL A 65 -13.03 -15.37 29.04
N HIS A 66 -12.02 -14.90 28.31
CA HIS A 66 -10.93 -15.68 27.73
C HIS A 66 -9.58 -15.24 28.32
N GLU A 67 -8.87 -16.15 28.99
CA GLU A 67 -7.66 -15.82 29.77
C GLU A 67 -6.43 -16.69 29.39
N GLY A 68 -6.22 -16.96 28.10
CA GLY A 68 -4.99 -17.60 27.65
C GLY A 68 -5.06 -18.28 26.29
N ASP A 69 -3.99 -19.01 25.98
CA ASP A 69 -3.85 -19.75 24.73
C ASP A 69 -4.98 -20.77 24.51
N LEU A 70 -5.50 -20.79 23.29
CA LEU A 70 -6.42 -21.82 22.83
C LEU A 70 -5.63 -23.08 22.45
N ARG A 71 -5.92 -24.17 23.15
CA ARG A 71 -5.31 -25.50 22.95
C ARG A 71 -6.19 -26.44 22.15
N GLU A 72 -7.47 -26.11 22.04
CA GLU A 72 -8.49 -26.83 21.29
C GLU A 72 -9.32 -25.80 20.53
N SER A 73 -9.92 -26.20 19.41
CA SER A 73 -10.79 -25.32 18.64
C SER A 73 -11.99 -24.88 19.47
N GLU A 74 -12.34 -23.61 19.36
CA GLU A 74 -13.41 -22.98 20.13
C GLU A 74 -14.31 -22.14 19.21
N THR A 75 -15.58 -22.02 19.59
CA THR A 75 -16.54 -21.12 18.96
C THR A 75 -16.96 -20.03 19.94
N TRP A 76 -16.72 -18.77 19.59
CA TRP A 76 -17.22 -17.58 20.27
C TRP A 76 -18.59 -17.21 19.67
N THR A 77 -19.65 -17.49 20.42
CA THR A 77 -21.03 -17.42 19.94
C THR A 77 -21.67 -16.05 20.16
N ALA A 78 -22.72 -15.75 19.39
CA ALA A 78 -23.53 -14.56 19.63
C ALA A 78 -24.19 -14.57 21.03
N GLU A 79 -24.59 -15.75 21.52
CA GLU A 79 -25.17 -15.91 22.86
C GLU A 79 -24.13 -15.64 23.96
N GLY A 80 -22.89 -16.06 23.77
CA GLY A 80 -21.79 -15.84 24.72
C GLY A 80 -21.28 -14.40 24.77
N SER A 81 -21.77 -13.52 23.89
CA SER A 81 -21.28 -12.15 23.77
C SER A 81 -21.71 -11.25 24.94
N PRO A 82 -20.85 -10.29 25.36
CA PRO A 82 -19.52 -10.03 24.79
C PRO A 82 -18.47 -11.06 25.23
N HIS A 83 -17.56 -11.41 24.33
CA HIS A 83 -16.36 -12.19 24.61
C HIS A 83 -15.23 -11.25 25.04
N VAL A 84 -14.81 -11.34 26.30
CA VAL A 84 -13.79 -10.47 26.89
C VAL A 84 -12.45 -11.17 26.90
N VAL A 85 -11.46 -10.60 26.21
CA VAL A 85 -10.08 -11.09 26.18
C VAL A 85 -9.26 -10.27 27.19
N GLY A 86 -9.04 -10.84 28.37
CA GLY A 86 -8.26 -10.21 29.46
C GLY A 86 -6.78 -10.60 29.47
N PHE A 87 -6.38 -11.55 28.62
CA PHE A 87 -5.00 -11.94 28.41
C PHE A 87 -4.78 -12.27 26.93
N PRO A 88 -3.60 -12.00 26.34
CA PRO A 88 -3.33 -12.34 24.94
C PRO A 88 -3.71 -13.78 24.60
N VAL A 89 -4.52 -13.95 23.56
CA VAL A 89 -4.97 -15.26 23.08
C VAL A 89 -4.08 -15.69 21.93
N ARG A 90 -3.37 -16.81 22.08
CA ARG A 90 -2.67 -17.46 20.97
C ARG A 90 -3.37 -18.75 20.58
N LEU A 91 -3.57 -18.93 19.27
CA LEU A 91 -4.02 -20.20 18.71
C LEU A 91 -2.80 -21.11 18.50
N LEU A 92 -2.82 -22.29 19.13
CA LEU A 92 -1.78 -23.32 18.94
C LEU A 92 -2.01 -24.12 17.66
N ASP A 93 -1.10 -25.05 17.38
CA ASP A 93 -1.13 -25.88 16.18
C ASP A 93 -2.46 -26.63 16.03
N GLY A 94 -3.05 -26.55 14.83
CA GLY A 94 -4.31 -27.19 14.44
C GLY A 94 -5.57 -26.58 15.07
N VAL A 95 -5.45 -25.48 15.83
CA VAL A 95 -6.57 -24.85 16.52
C VAL A 95 -7.30 -23.88 15.60
N THR A 96 -8.62 -24.00 15.54
CA THR A 96 -9.50 -23.03 14.87
C THR A 96 -10.29 -22.25 15.92
N LEU A 97 -10.17 -20.92 15.90
CA LEU A 97 -11.11 -20.03 16.58
C LEU A 97 -12.20 -19.61 15.59
N THR A 98 -13.45 -19.96 15.87
CA THR A 98 -14.61 -19.51 15.09
C THR A 98 -15.35 -18.42 15.87
N ILE A 99 -15.60 -17.28 15.25
CA ILE A 99 -16.41 -16.19 15.80
C ILE A 99 -17.70 -16.12 14.98
N GLU A 100 -18.84 -16.37 15.63
CA GLU A 100 -20.15 -16.44 14.96
C GLU A 100 -20.66 -15.05 14.53
N PRO A 101 -21.52 -14.98 13.50
CA PRO A 101 -22.27 -13.77 13.18
C PRO A 101 -22.93 -13.16 14.43
N CYS A 102 -22.95 -11.82 14.52
CA CYS A 102 -23.40 -11.05 15.68
C CYS A 102 -22.58 -11.19 16.97
N ALA A 103 -21.48 -11.95 16.99
CA ALA A 103 -20.63 -11.97 18.17
C ALA A 103 -19.88 -10.63 18.35
N GLU A 104 -19.69 -10.26 19.62
CA GLU A 104 -18.91 -9.10 20.04
C GLU A 104 -17.66 -9.56 20.81
N VAL A 105 -16.49 -9.07 20.40
CA VAL A 105 -15.21 -9.31 21.08
C VAL A 105 -14.69 -8.00 21.66
N LEU A 106 -14.40 -8.01 22.95
CA LEU A 106 -13.81 -6.91 23.70
C LEU A 106 -12.40 -7.29 24.15
N LEU A 107 -11.39 -6.56 23.69
CA LEU A 107 -9.99 -6.77 24.06
C LEU A 107 -9.54 -5.74 25.08
N GLU A 108 -8.97 -6.17 26.20
CA GLU A 108 -8.36 -5.26 27.17
C GLU A 108 -7.04 -4.64 26.63
N GLU A 109 -6.51 -3.64 27.34
CA GLU A 109 -5.24 -3.00 27.00
C GLU A 109 -4.10 -4.04 26.92
N ASP A 110 -3.19 -3.86 25.96
CA ASP A 110 -2.05 -4.76 25.72
C ASP A 110 -2.43 -6.22 25.40
N THR A 111 -3.69 -6.51 25.05
CA THR A 111 -4.15 -7.84 24.61
C THR A 111 -4.37 -7.92 23.10
N GLY A 112 -4.37 -9.13 22.55
CA GLY A 112 -4.52 -9.37 21.11
C GLY A 112 -4.87 -10.82 20.82
N ILE A 113 -5.11 -11.12 19.53
CA ILE A 113 -5.33 -12.48 19.03
C ILE A 113 -4.17 -12.83 18.10
N ALA A 114 -3.37 -13.82 18.47
CA ALA A 114 -2.24 -14.29 17.69
C ALA A 114 -2.53 -15.65 17.02
N VAL A 115 -2.51 -15.68 15.69
CA VAL A 115 -2.70 -16.85 14.85
C VAL A 115 -1.37 -17.22 14.21
N ILE A 116 -0.57 -18.01 14.92
CA ILE A 116 0.82 -18.31 14.54
C ILE A 116 1.15 -19.82 14.51
N GLY A 117 0.25 -20.67 15.01
CA GLY A 117 0.43 -22.12 15.04
C GLY A 117 0.30 -22.77 13.67
N GLU A 118 0.90 -23.95 13.50
CA GLU A 118 0.76 -24.76 12.29
C GLU A 118 -0.67 -25.21 12.08
N GLY A 119 -1.32 -24.77 11.00
CA GLY A 119 -2.73 -25.05 10.75
C GLY A 119 -3.70 -24.30 11.69
N ALA A 120 -3.22 -23.28 12.41
CA ALA A 120 -4.06 -22.40 13.20
C ALA A 120 -4.91 -21.49 12.29
N GLU A 121 -6.20 -21.36 12.60
CA GLU A 121 -7.13 -20.56 11.80
C GLU A 121 -8.03 -19.68 12.68
N LEU A 122 -8.12 -18.38 12.36
CA LEU A 122 -9.19 -17.51 12.84
C LEU A 122 -10.27 -17.39 11.77
N LYS A 123 -11.52 -17.74 12.09
CA LYS A 123 -12.68 -17.60 11.20
C LYS A 123 -13.72 -16.70 11.85
N ALA A 124 -13.84 -15.47 11.36
CA ALA A 124 -14.89 -14.55 11.76
C ALA A 124 -15.71 -14.21 10.51
N GLU A 125 -16.80 -14.93 10.30
CA GLU A 125 -17.59 -14.88 9.06
C GLU A 125 -19.02 -14.40 9.36
N GLY A 126 -19.17 -13.09 9.53
CA GLY A 126 -20.48 -12.44 9.67
C GLY A 126 -21.19 -12.23 8.34
N THR A 127 -22.36 -11.58 8.39
CA THR A 127 -23.11 -11.14 7.20
C THR A 127 -23.43 -9.64 7.30
N GLU A 128 -23.93 -9.02 6.22
CA GLU A 128 -24.40 -7.63 6.26
C GLU A 128 -25.49 -7.41 7.33
N ALA A 129 -26.38 -8.39 7.51
CA ALA A 129 -27.42 -8.34 8.55
C ALA A 129 -26.86 -8.68 9.94
N GLN A 130 -25.80 -9.48 10.00
CA GLN A 130 -25.23 -10.04 11.22
C GLN A 130 -23.70 -9.82 11.31
N PRO A 131 -23.25 -8.55 11.38
CA PRO A 131 -21.83 -8.25 11.42
C PRO A 131 -21.19 -8.68 12.74
N ILE A 132 -19.86 -8.88 12.71
CA ILE A 132 -19.04 -9.15 13.89
C ILE A 132 -18.31 -7.87 14.31
N ALA A 133 -18.26 -7.59 15.60
CA ALA A 133 -17.55 -6.43 16.14
C ALA A 133 -16.37 -6.85 17.03
N ILE A 134 -15.19 -6.33 16.75
CA ILE A 134 -13.97 -6.53 17.54
C ILE A 134 -13.46 -5.14 17.96
N ARG A 135 -13.38 -4.87 19.27
CA ARG A 135 -12.98 -3.54 19.77
C ARG A 135 -12.32 -3.60 21.14
N GLY A 136 -11.76 -2.48 21.56
CA GLY A 136 -11.23 -2.31 22.91
C GLY A 136 -12.32 -2.35 23.99
N SER A 137 -12.06 -3.08 25.07
CA SER A 137 -12.88 -3.05 26.28
C SER A 137 -12.82 -1.65 26.90
N GLU A 138 -13.97 -1.03 27.14
CA GLU A 138 -14.07 0.36 27.65
C GLU A 138 -13.25 1.40 26.84
N GLY A 139 -13.01 1.14 25.54
CA GLY A 139 -12.20 2.01 24.69
C GLY A 139 -10.68 1.82 24.81
N ALA A 140 -10.24 0.72 25.44
CA ALA A 140 -8.84 0.36 25.57
C ALA A 140 -8.14 0.25 24.20
N ARG A 141 -6.84 0.56 24.20
CA ARG A 141 -5.95 0.29 23.07
C ARG A 141 -5.44 -1.14 23.17
N TRP A 142 -6.10 -2.04 22.47
CA TRP A 142 -5.65 -3.42 22.31
C TRP A 142 -4.58 -3.50 21.23
N ASN A 143 -3.75 -4.54 21.26
CA ASN A 143 -2.61 -4.73 20.37
C ASN A 143 -3.07 -4.87 18.92
N ASP A 144 -3.37 -6.09 18.49
CA ASP A 144 -3.67 -6.41 17.11
C ASP A 144 -4.27 -7.82 16.96
N VAL A 145 -4.81 -8.08 15.76
CA VAL A 145 -4.98 -9.43 15.25
C VAL A 145 -3.70 -9.76 14.48
N HIS A 146 -2.80 -10.49 15.14
CA HIS A 146 -1.53 -10.90 14.58
C HIS A 146 -1.65 -12.25 13.87
N VAL A 147 -1.29 -12.31 12.58
CA VAL A 147 -1.34 -13.54 11.78
C VAL A 147 0.02 -13.81 11.17
N ALA A 148 0.72 -14.83 11.64
CA ALA A 148 1.98 -15.24 11.04
C ALA A 148 1.80 -16.59 10.35
N TRP A 149 2.27 -16.70 9.12
CA TRP A 149 2.34 -17.98 8.41
C TRP A 149 3.07 -19.01 9.29
N PRO A 150 2.56 -20.26 9.40
CA PRO A 150 1.48 -20.88 8.63
C PRO A 150 0.04 -20.60 9.10
N GLY A 151 -0.15 -19.81 10.15
CA GLY A 151 -1.47 -19.38 10.62
C GLY A 151 -2.21 -18.52 9.60
N LYS A 152 -3.55 -18.54 9.66
CA LYS A 152 -4.42 -17.81 8.71
C LYS A 152 -5.62 -17.17 9.40
N ALA A 153 -6.10 -16.06 8.84
CA ALA A 153 -7.36 -15.45 9.25
C ALA A 153 -8.30 -15.23 8.06
N THR A 154 -9.58 -15.49 8.27
CA THR A 154 -10.69 -15.19 7.37
C THR A 154 -11.66 -14.28 8.09
N LEU A 155 -11.83 -13.06 7.58
CA LEU A 155 -12.71 -12.03 8.13
C LEU A 155 -13.75 -11.64 7.08
N ARG A 156 -15.03 -11.85 7.37
CA ARG A 156 -16.15 -11.37 6.55
C ARG A 156 -17.14 -10.56 7.36
N HIS A 157 -17.54 -9.38 6.88
CA HIS A 157 -18.45 -8.47 7.57
C HIS A 157 -18.02 -8.19 9.03
N VAL A 158 -16.73 -7.90 9.20
CA VAL A 158 -16.12 -7.62 10.52
C VAL A 158 -15.77 -6.14 10.62
N THR A 159 -16.08 -5.53 11.76
CA THR A 159 -15.54 -4.21 12.13
C THR A 159 -14.52 -4.36 13.24
N LEU A 160 -13.30 -3.89 13.01
CA LEU A 160 -12.22 -3.82 13.98
C LEU A 160 -11.96 -2.36 14.35
N GLU A 161 -12.13 -2.01 15.62
CA GLU A 161 -12.01 -0.62 16.09
C GLU A 161 -11.01 -0.50 17.24
N GLY A 162 -10.18 0.54 17.18
CA GLY A 162 -9.37 0.95 18.32
C GLY A 162 -8.13 0.10 18.59
N GLY A 163 -7.69 -0.71 17.62
CA GLY A 163 -6.45 -1.49 17.73
C GLY A 163 -5.19 -0.65 17.58
N GLY A 164 -4.04 -1.33 17.57
CA GLY A 164 -2.72 -0.72 17.37
C GLY A 164 -1.88 -0.50 18.63
N GLY A 165 -2.16 -1.20 19.72
CA GLY A 165 -1.39 -1.10 20.97
C GLY A 165 0.07 -1.58 20.83
N ASP A 166 0.37 -2.48 19.90
CA ASP A 166 1.72 -3.03 19.73
C ASP A 166 2.57 -2.22 18.74
N ARG A 167 3.51 -1.45 19.28
CA ARG A 167 4.48 -0.67 18.49
C ARG A 167 5.44 -1.51 17.64
N PHE A 168 5.61 -2.80 17.93
CA PHE A 168 6.48 -3.67 17.12
C PHE A 168 5.80 -4.13 15.82
N HIS A 169 4.49 -3.96 15.72
CA HIS A 169 3.70 -4.27 14.53
C HIS A 169 3.18 -2.99 13.86
N ALA A 170 4.00 -1.93 13.83
CA ALA A 170 3.66 -0.63 13.26
C ALA A 170 2.39 0.00 13.88
N ASN A 171 2.10 -0.34 15.14
CA ASN A 171 0.86 0.02 15.81
C ASN A 171 -0.38 -0.37 14.99
N ALA A 172 -0.32 -1.50 14.28
CA ALA A 172 -1.40 -1.88 13.38
C ALA A 172 -2.56 -2.59 14.08
N THR A 173 -3.78 -2.44 13.57
CA THR A 173 -4.94 -3.20 14.09
C THR A 173 -4.91 -4.66 13.61
N ILE A 174 -4.41 -4.90 12.40
CA ILE A 174 -4.16 -6.24 11.86
C ILE A 174 -2.72 -6.27 11.37
N SER A 175 -1.94 -7.25 11.81
CA SER A 175 -0.57 -7.44 11.35
C SER A 175 -0.39 -8.85 10.79
N THR A 176 0.24 -8.96 9.62
CA THR A 176 0.37 -10.24 8.93
C THR A 176 1.79 -10.47 8.42
N TYR A 177 2.39 -11.61 8.79
CA TYR A 177 3.75 -11.96 8.42
C TYR A 177 3.83 -13.28 7.64
N GLY A 178 4.58 -13.28 6.54
CA GLY A 178 4.94 -14.47 5.79
C GLY A 178 6.31 -15.02 6.20
N GLU A 179 6.99 -15.69 5.27
CA GLU A 179 8.29 -16.36 5.49
C GLU A 179 9.48 -15.63 4.84
N SER A 180 9.28 -14.43 4.30
CA SER A 180 10.28 -13.68 3.51
C SER A 180 10.76 -14.47 2.26
N THR A 181 9.88 -15.29 1.70
CA THR A 181 10.12 -16.09 0.50
C THR A 181 8.99 -15.92 -0.50
N THR A 182 9.29 -16.05 -1.78
CA THR A 182 8.26 -16.06 -2.84
C THR A 182 7.91 -17.49 -3.27
N PRO A 183 6.65 -17.80 -3.60
CA PRO A 183 5.51 -16.90 -3.59
C PRO A 183 5.08 -16.39 -2.21
N ALA A 184 4.58 -15.16 -2.20
CA ALA A 184 4.06 -14.51 -1.00
C ALA A 184 2.95 -15.37 -0.38
N LYS A 185 2.96 -15.48 0.94
CA LYS A 185 2.06 -16.33 1.72
C LYS A 185 0.73 -15.64 1.92
N THR A 186 -0.35 -16.28 1.48
CA THR A 186 -1.71 -15.80 1.73
C THR A 186 -2.10 -16.10 3.17
N THR A 187 -2.07 -15.07 4.03
CA THR A 187 -2.31 -15.17 5.47
C THR A 187 -3.66 -14.61 5.88
N LEU A 188 -4.22 -13.67 5.11
CA LEU A 188 -5.41 -12.92 5.50
C LEU A 188 -6.43 -12.84 4.35
N LEU A 189 -7.66 -13.30 4.58
CA LEU A 189 -8.80 -13.02 3.72
C LEU A 189 -9.67 -11.95 4.38
N VAL A 190 -10.00 -10.88 3.65
CA VAL A 190 -10.96 -9.85 4.09
C VAL A 190 -12.08 -9.66 3.08
N ASP A 191 -13.33 -9.68 3.52
CA ASP A 191 -14.50 -9.42 2.68
C ASP A 191 -15.50 -8.54 3.44
N HIS A 192 -15.75 -7.32 2.97
CA HIS A 192 -16.57 -6.33 3.69
C HIS A 192 -16.06 -6.07 5.12
N VAL A 193 -14.75 -5.82 5.25
CA VAL A 193 -14.10 -5.57 6.54
C VAL A 193 -13.86 -4.07 6.72
N THR A 194 -14.15 -3.54 7.91
CA THR A 194 -13.80 -2.17 8.28
C THR A 194 -12.76 -2.18 9.39
N VAL A 195 -11.62 -1.51 9.17
CA VAL A 195 -10.65 -1.16 10.20
C VAL A 195 -10.79 0.34 10.46
N ARG A 196 -11.05 0.71 11.71
CA ARG A 196 -11.25 2.11 12.09
C ARG A 196 -10.43 2.49 13.32
N GLY A 197 -9.88 3.70 13.28
CA GLY A 197 -9.25 4.28 14.46
C GLY A 197 -7.99 3.52 14.88
N SER A 198 -7.24 2.90 13.96
CA SER A 198 -5.97 2.24 14.30
C SER A 198 -4.93 3.27 14.74
N LEU A 199 -4.15 2.96 15.78
CA LEU A 199 -3.15 3.88 16.31
C LEU A 199 -2.02 4.17 15.30
N GLY A 200 -1.62 3.16 14.53
CA GLY A 200 -0.71 3.26 13.39
C GLY A 200 -1.39 2.74 12.13
N ALA A 201 -0.71 1.85 11.40
CA ALA A 201 -1.23 1.34 10.13
C ALA A 201 -2.56 0.61 10.32
N GLY A 202 -3.54 0.76 9.42
CA GLY A 202 -4.76 -0.04 9.52
C GLY A 202 -4.46 -1.54 9.41
N VAL A 203 -3.73 -1.92 8.37
CA VAL A 203 -3.23 -3.29 8.16
C VAL A 203 -1.76 -3.27 7.74
N LEU A 204 -0.97 -4.14 8.37
CA LEU A 204 0.44 -4.38 8.05
C LEU A 204 0.62 -5.75 7.35
N LEU A 205 1.31 -5.79 6.21
CA LEU A 205 1.67 -7.03 5.50
C LEU A 205 3.16 -7.09 5.18
N LEU A 206 3.94 -7.81 5.99
CA LEU A 206 5.39 -7.94 5.79
C LEU A 206 5.84 -9.39 5.64
N ARG A 207 7.12 -9.57 5.32
CA ARG A 207 7.82 -10.85 5.14
C ARG A 207 7.16 -11.68 4.04
N ALA A 208 6.86 -11.06 2.91
CA ALA A 208 6.14 -11.64 1.79
C ALA A 208 4.84 -12.31 2.24
N SER A 209 4.02 -11.63 3.05
CA SER A 209 2.61 -11.98 3.24
C SER A 209 1.76 -11.30 2.17
N ALA A 210 0.54 -11.81 1.99
CA ALA A 210 -0.42 -11.29 1.02
C ALA A 210 -1.85 -11.53 1.50
N PHE A 211 -2.77 -10.74 0.96
CA PHE A 211 -4.19 -11.07 1.05
C PHE A 211 -4.50 -12.32 0.23
N ALA A 212 -5.40 -13.15 0.73
CA ALA A 212 -5.89 -14.32 0.03
C ALA A 212 -6.85 -13.93 -1.11
N GLU A 213 -6.97 -14.81 -2.11
CA GLU A 213 -7.95 -14.68 -3.18
C GLU A 213 -9.38 -14.58 -2.60
N GLY A 214 -10.21 -13.75 -3.24
CA GLY A 214 -11.55 -13.44 -2.77
C GLY A 214 -11.60 -12.29 -1.75
N SER A 215 -10.47 -11.66 -1.45
CA SER A 215 -10.47 -10.44 -0.63
C SER A 215 -11.06 -9.25 -1.38
N THR A 216 -12.04 -8.57 -0.80
CA THR A 216 -12.76 -7.43 -1.37
C THR A 216 -13.29 -6.51 -0.26
N ASP A 217 -13.63 -5.28 -0.63
CA ASP A 217 -14.37 -4.34 0.23
C ASP A 217 -13.72 -4.11 1.60
N LEU A 218 -12.40 -3.87 1.60
CA LEU A 218 -11.65 -3.44 2.79
C LEU A 218 -11.75 -1.93 2.95
N VAL A 219 -12.34 -1.47 4.05
CA VAL A 219 -12.39 -0.05 4.40
C VAL A 219 -11.42 0.20 5.54
N ILE A 220 -10.49 1.14 5.35
CA ILE A 220 -9.60 1.62 6.39
C ILE A 220 -9.76 3.12 6.51
N THR A 221 -10.14 3.58 7.69
CA THR A 221 -10.42 5.00 7.95
C THR A 221 -10.04 5.41 9.36
N GLU A 222 -9.85 6.71 9.58
CA GLU A 222 -9.46 7.31 10.87
C GLU A 222 -8.22 6.65 11.48
N SER A 223 -7.37 6.02 10.67
CA SER A 223 -6.21 5.27 11.10
C SER A 223 -4.92 6.04 10.76
N GLY A 224 -3.84 5.69 11.46
CA GLY A 224 -2.51 6.23 11.21
C GLY A 224 -2.03 7.17 12.31
N GLY A 225 -0.77 7.02 12.70
CA GLY A 225 -0.06 7.86 13.67
C GLY A 225 1.04 8.69 13.01
N GLU A 226 1.88 9.33 13.83
CA GLU A 226 3.03 10.11 13.32
C GLU A 226 4.08 9.22 12.63
N GLU A 227 4.39 8.07 13.22
CA GLU A 227 5.39 7.13 12.69
C GLU A 227 4.84 6.23 11.57
N HIS A 228 3.55 5.88 11.65
CA HIS A 228 2.85 4.97 10.74
C HIS A 228 1.54 5.60 10.26
N PRO A 229 1.58 6.60 9.36
CA PRO A 229 0.41 7.41 9.02
C PRO A 229 -0.54 6.77 7.99
N TYR A 230 -0.20 5.60 7.46
CA TYR A 230 -0.82 5.02 6.28
C TYR A 230 -1.97 4.05 6.64
N PRO A 231 -3.05 3.96 5.86
CA PRO A 231 -4.05 2.89 6.01
C PRO A 231 -3.45 1.50 5.81
N LEU A 232 -2.53 1.34 4.86
CA LEU A 232 -1.86 0.10 4.54
C LEU A 232 -0.35 0.32 4.50
N GLU A 233 0.38 -0.57 5.17
CA GLU A 233 1.83 -0.72 5.02
C GLU A 233 2.13 -2.14 4.60
N LEU A 234 2.82 -2.32 3.48
CA LEU A 234 3.09 -3.64 2.94
C LEU A 234 4.43 -3.75 2.22
N GLY A 235 4.98 -4.96 2.23
CA GLY A 235 6.13 -5.32 1.40
C GLY A 235 5.77 -5.42 -0.07
N GLU A 236 6.74 -5.18 -0.96
CA GLU A 236 6.49 -5.08 -2.40
C GLU A 236 5.89 -6.36 -3.02
N GLN A 237 6.06 -7.52 -2.37
CA GLN A 237 5.49 -8.78 -2.84
C GLN A 237 3.96 -8.86 -2.69
N ALA A 238 3.34 -8.00 -1.86
CA ALA A 238 1.90 -8.00 -1.60
C ALA A 238 1.11 -7.04 -2.50
N ILE A 239 1.77 -6.21 -3.32
CA ILE A 239 1.14 -5.16 -4.16
C ILE A 239 -0.08 -5.68 -4.92
N GLY A 240 0.07 -6.82 -5.60
CA GLY A 240 -0.97 -7.42 -6.42
C GLY A 240 -2.14 -8.03 -5.67
N SER A 241 -2.05 -8.14 -4.33
CA SER A 241 -3.08 -8.74 -3.49
C SER A 241 -4.01 -7.73 -2.83
N ILE A 242 -3.69 -6.43 -2.88
CA ILE A 242 -4.47 -5.39 -2.20
C ILE A 242 -5.93 -5.42 -2.69
N PRO A 243 -6.92 -5.63 -1.81
CA PRO A 243 -8.31 -5.76 -2.20
C PRO A 243 -8.90 -4.43 -2.69
N THR A 244 -10.05 -4.49 -3.37
CA THR A 244 -10.91 -3.31 -3.54
C THR A 244 -11.36 -2.77 -2.18
N GLY A 245 -11.77 -1.51 -2.15
CA GLY A 245 -12.23 -0.88 -0.92
C GLY A 245 -11.98 0.61 -0.88
N SER A 246 -11.87 1.16 0.33
CA SER A 246 -11.66 2.59 0.58
C SER A 246 -10.53 2.78 1.57
N TYR A 247 -9.53 3.57 1.17
CA TYR A 247 -8.32 3.85 1.94
C TYR A 247 -8.19 5.34 2.30
N THR A 248 -9.32 6.05 2.37
CA THR A 248 -9.39 7.49 2.62
C THR A 248 -9.85 7.84 4.04
N GLY A 249 -9.54 9.05 4.49
CA GLY A 249 -9.88 9.54 5.82
C GLY A 249 -8.91 9.08 6.91
N ASN A 250 -7.69 8.73 6.52
CA ASN A 250 -6.58 8.35 7.39
C ASN A 250 -5.64 9.55 7.59
N THR A 251 -4.65 9.41 8.47
CA THR A 251 -3.62 10.45 8.69
C THR A 251 -2.89 10.80 7.39
N LYS A 252 -2.62 9.78 6.55
CA LYS A 252 -2.14 9.96 5.18
C LYS A 252 -2.83 8.95 4.26
N ASP A 253 -3.63 9.45 3.33
CA ASP A 253 -4.39 8.65 2.36
C ASP A 253 -3.48 8.18 1.21
N GLU A 254 -2.52 7.31 1.54
CA GLU A 254 -1.56 6.68 0.62
C GLU A 254 -1.28 5.24 1.09
N ILE A 255 -0.89 4.35 0.18
CA ILE A 255 -0.50 2.97 0.52
C ILE A 255 1.02 2.89 0.53
N LEU A 256 1.62 2.61 1.69
CA LEU A 256 3.08 2.48 1.82
C LEU A 256 3.54 1.10 1.30
N ILE A 257 4.52 1.15 0.40
CA ILE A 257 5.26 0.01 -0.12
C ILE A 257 6.68 0.06 0.45
N GLN A 258 7.03 -0.95 1.24
CA GLN A 258 8.37 -1.13 1.79
C GLN A 258 9.21 -2.02 0.86
N ASP A 259 10.52 -1.75 0.78
CA ASP A 259 11.51 -2.65 0.16
C ASP A 259 11.95 -3.69 1.22
N GLU A 260 11.22 -4.78 1.31
CA GLU A 260 11.55 -5.87 2.24
C GLU A 260 12.40 -6.96 1.58
N GLY A 261 12.29 -7.10 0.26
CA GLY A 261 12.90 -8.19 -0.48
C GLY A 261 12.27 -9.56 -0.17
N ALA A 262 12.82 -10.59 -0.79
CA ALA A 262 12.47 -11.98 -0.54
C ALA A 262 13.62 -12.90 -0.95
N ASN A 263 13.61 -14.15 -0.47
CA ASN A 263 14.61 -15.16 -0.82
C ASN A 263 16.07 -14.71 -0.59
N GLN A 264 16.29 -13.91 0.45
CA GLN A 264 17.60 -13.30 0.78
C GLN A 264 18.14 -12.35 -0.31
N SER A 265 17.27 -11.82 -1.17
CA SER A 265 17.56 -10.79 -2.15
C SER A 265 16.56 -9.63 -2.04
N SER A 266 16.95 -8.46 -2.53
CA SER A 266 16.07 -7.29 -2.62
C SER A 266 15.16 -7.39 -3.85
N GLY A 267 14.07 -6.64 -3.83
CA GLY A 267 13.23 -6.42 -5.01
C GLY A 267 12.06 -7.38 -5.20
N LEU A 268 11.13 -6.92 -6.03
CA LEU A 268 9.96 -7.66 -6.49
C LEU A 268 10.42 -8.86 -7.31
N GLN A 269 9.99 -10.07 -6.90
CA GLN A 269 10.48 -11.34 -7.48
C GLN A 269 9.35 -12.19 -8.09
N GLN A 270 8.17 -11.60 -8.25
CA GLN A 270 7.02 -12.23 -8.86
C GLN A 270 6.26 -11.20 -9.70
N ASP A 271 5.66 -11.69 -10.79
CA ASP A 271 4.73 -10.89 -11.58
C ASP A 271 3.63 -10.34 -10.68
N THR A 272 3.37 -9.05 -10.80
CA THR A 272 2.36 -8.38 -10.00
C THR A 272 1.70 -7.24 -10.78
N THR A 273 0.51 -6.88 -10.33
CA THR A 273 -0.25 -5.76 -10.91
C THR A 273 -0.58 -4.75 -9.82
N MET A 274 -0.06 -3.54 -9.96
CA MET A 274 -0.48 -2.38 -9.18
C MET A 274 -1.77 -1.83 -9.78
N ARG A 275 -2.84 -1.86 -8.99
CA ARG A 275 -4.20 -1.51 -9.42
C ARG A 275 -4.59 -0.14 -8.90
N ASP A 276 -5.49 0.54 -9.59
CA ASP A 276 -6.07 1.76 -9.04
C ASP A 276 -6.89 1.42 -7.77
N ARG A 277 -6.50 2.01 -6.65
CA ARG A 277 -7.15 1.85 -5.33
C ARG A 277 -7.75 3.15 -4.81
N GLY A 278 -7.82 4.17 -5.66
CA GLY A 278 -8.37 5.48 -5.32
C GLY A 278 -7.45 6.37 -4.48
N VAL A 279 -6.26 5.88 -4.10
CA VAL A 279 -5.21 6.60 -3.38
C VAL A 279 -3.84 6.33 -4.00
N PRO A 280 -2.84 7.23 -3.85
CA PRO A 280 -1.49 6.99 -4.34
C PRO A 280 -0.79 5.83 -3.62
N TYR A 281 0.14 5.19 -4.34
CA TYR A 281 1.15 4.32 -3.75
C TYR A 281 2.36 5.16 -3.34
N HIS A 282 2.86 4.96 -2.13
CA HIS A 282 4.04 5.61 -1.58
C HIS A 282 5.17 4.60 -1.49
N PHE A 283 6.31 4.83 -2.14
CA PHE A 283 7.43 3.91 -2.11
C PHE A 283 8.56 4.38 -1.19
N GLY A 284 8.86 3.55 -0.19
CA GLY A 284 9.90 3.76 0.81
C GLY A 284 9.51 4.79 1.89
N ASP A 285 10.02 4.61 3.10
CA ASP A 285 9.84 5.50 4.26
C ASP A 285 11.18 6.13 4.72
N TRP A 286 12.24 5.88 3.95
CA TRP A 286 13.57 6.44 4.16
C TRP A 286 14.25 6.73 2.81
N ARG A 287 15.23 7.63 2.86
CA ARG A 287 16.01 8.11 1.71
C ARG A 287 17.02 7.08 1.20
N ASP A 288 17.16 6.98 -0.12
CA ASP A 288 18.10 6.09 -0.84
C ASP A 288 17.64 4.61 -0.91
N ALA A 289 16.38 4.32 -0.57
CA ALA A 289 15.77 3.03 -0.86
C ALA A 289 15.63 2.81 -2.37
N ARG A 290 15.58 1.55 -2.80
CA ARG A 290 15.55 1.17 -4.23
C ARG A 290 14.38 0.22 -4.49
N PHE A 291 13.38 0.68 -5.24
CA PHE A 291 12.35 -0.23 -5.73
C PHE A 291 12.87 -1.07 -6.88
N ASN A 292 13.45 -2.22 -6.56
CA ASN A 292 13.97 -3.13 -7.56
C ASN A 292 12.84 -4.00 -8.12
N ILE A 293 12.69 -4.04 -9.44
CA ILE A 293 11.86 -4.98 -10.16
C ILE A 293 12.79 -6.04 -10.74
N GLY A 294 12.56 -7.31 -10.38
CA GLY A 294 13.50 -8.40 -10.60
C GLY A 294 14.50 -8.55 -9.46
N ALA A 295 15.72 -8.98 -9.78
CA ALA A 295 16.83 -9.23 -8.84
C ALA A 295 16.66 -10.45 -7.92
N GLY A 296 15.89 -11.47 -8.33
CA GLY A 296 15.77 -12.76 -7.61
C GLY A 296 17.02 -13.66 -7.64
N GLY A 297 18.12 -13.20 -8.23
CA GLY A 297 19.37 -13.95 -8.39
C GLY A 297 19.45 -14.77 -9.68
N ASP A 298 20.55 -15.52 -9.82
CA ASP A 298 20.85 -16.29 -11.03
C ASP A 298 19.78 -17.33 -11.33
N GLY A 299 19.20 -17.27 -12.53
CA GLY A 299 18.16 -18.21 -12.98
C GLY A 299 16.76 -17.92 -12.49
N ALA A 300 16.53 -16.80 -11.77
CA ALA A 300 15.19 -16.33 -11.46
C ALA A 300 14.40 -16.05 -12.76
N PRO A 301 13.08 -16.34 -12.78
CA PRO A 301 12.25 -15.97 -13.91
C PRO A 301 12.17 -14.44 -14.07
N LEU A 302 11.83 -13.99 -15.27
CA LEU A 302 11.49 -12.59 -15.51
C LEU A 302 10.38 -12.16 -14.54
N THR A 303 10.56 -11.02 -13.88
CA THR A 303 9.55 -10.40 -13.04
C THR A 303 8.98 -9.17 -13.72
N THR A 304 7.65 -9.12 -13.88
CA THR A 304 6.95 -8.02 -14.53
C THR A 304 6.07 -7.28 -13.52
N LEU A 305 6.34 -5.99 -13.32
CA LEU A 305 5.39 -5.07 -12.67
C LEU A 305 4.48 -4.47 -13.75
N THR A 306 3.19 -4.78 -13.70
CA THR A 306 2.16 -4.09 -14.50
C THR A 306 1.49 -3.01 -13.65
N ILE A 307 1.32 -1.81 -14.18
CA ILE A 307 0.64 -0.70 -13.52
C ILE A 307 -0.58 -0.31 -14.36
N GLU A 308 -1.76 -0.32 -13.74
CA GLU A 308 -3.03 0.01 -14.38
C GLU A 308 -3.21 1.53 -14.61
N PRO A 309 -4.05 1.94 -15.57
CA PRO A 309 -4.37 3.36 -15.78
C PRO A 309 -4.85 4.07 -14.52
N GLY A 310 -4.41 5.32 -14.32
CA GLY A 310 -4.84 6.19 -13.21
C GLY A 310 -4.05 6.03 -11.92
N VAL A 311 -3.14 5.06 -11.84
CA VAL A 311 -2.27 4.88 -10.68
C VAL A 311 -1.28 6.05 -10.55
N THR A 312 -1.15 6.57 -9.33
CA THR A 312 -0.08 7.49 -8.94
C THR A 312 0.90 6.78 -8.02
N VAL A 313 2.20 6.85 -8.33
CA VAL A 313 3.30 6.33 -7.50
C VAL A 313 4.16 7.52 -7.06
N ARG A 314 4.27 7.68 -5.74
CA ARG A 314 5.08 8.70 -5.08
C ARG A 314 6.34 8.07 -4.51
N PHE A 315 7.48 8.69 -4.73
CA PHE A 315 8.76 8.20 -4.20
C PHE A 315 9.25 9.12 -3.09
N GLU A 316 9.60 8.54 -1.95
CA GLU A 316 10.30 9.27 -0.89
C GLU A 316 11.62 9.86 -1.44
N PRO A 317 12.03 11.09 -1.04
CA PRO A 317 13.18 11.73 -1.63
C PRO A 317 14.46 10.90 -1.60
N GLY A 318 15.20 10.90 -2.71
CA GLY A 318 16.40 10.10 -2.96
C GLY A 318 16.15 8.68 -3.45
N ASN A 319 14.89 8.21 -3.50
CA ASN A 319 14.57 6.85 -3.91
C ASN A 319 14.51 6.70 -5.43
N PHE A 320 14.73 5.47 -5.91
CA PHE A 320 14.71 5.12 -7.33
C PHE A 320 13.80 3.93 -7.56
N MET A 321 13.22 3.85 -8.76
CA MET A 321 12.69 2.60 -9.31
C MET A 321 13.72 2.01 -10.28
N GLN A 322 14.07 0.75 -10.10
CA GLN A 322 15.12 0.10 -10.88
C GLN A 322 14.61 -1.19 -11.53
N MET A 323 14.87 -1.35 -12.82
CA MET A 323 14.74 -2.63 -13.51
C MET A 323 16.12 -3.25 -13.47
N GLU A 324 16.26 -4.29 -12.65
CA GLU A 324 17.54 -4.87 -12.20
C GLU A 324 18.27 -4.08 -11.10
N ARG A 325 18.87 -4.80 -10.16
CA ARG A 325 19.65 -4.24 -9.06
C ARG A 325 21.02 -3.72 -9.51
N PHE A 326 21.67 -4.44 -10.43
CA PHE A 326 23.03 -4.15 -10.88
C PHE A 326 23.05 -3.59 -12.31
N THR A 327 24.10 -2.83 -12.61
CA THR A 327 24.38 -2.35 -13.96
C THR A 327 25.34 -3.30 -14.68
N GLY A 328 25.03 -3.67 -15.92
CA GLY A 328 25.94 -4.46 -16.75
C GLY A 328 25.32 -5.01 -18.04
N GLU A 329 26.16 -5.67 -18.85
CA GLU A 329 25.80 -6.21 -20.18
C GLU A 329 25.06 -7.55 -20.10
N PHE A 330 23.98 -7.59 -19.33
CA PHE A 330 23.13 -8.77 -19.17
C PHE A 330 21.66 -8.38 -19.31
N ALA A 331 20.81 -9.33 -19.75
CA ALA A 331 19.38 -9.08 -19.82
C ALA A 331 18.83 -8.77 -18.42
N ALA A 332 18.13 -7.66 -18.26
CA ALA A 332 17.52 -7.31 -16.97
C ALA A 332 16.53 -8.42 -16.54
N SER A 333 16.54 -8.78 -15.26
CA SER A 333 15.59 -9.76 -14.72
C SER A 333 14.19 -9.18 -14.43
N GLY A 334 14.02 -7.87 -14.61
CA GLY A 334 12.77 -7.14 -14.41
C GLY A 334 12.24 -6.44 -15.67
N ALA A 335 10.92 -6.28 -15.75
CA ALA A 335 10.22 -5.47 -16.74
C ALA A 335 9.11 -4.62 -16.10
N LEU A 336 8.90 -3.43 -16.65
CA LEU A 336 7.87 -2.48 -16.25
C LEU A 336 6.86 -2.27 -17.37
N ARG A 337 5.59 -2.52 -17.09
CA ARG A 337 4.45 -2.27 -17.99
C ARG A 337 3.54 -1.21 -17.37
N ALA A 338 3.83 0.06 -17.62
CA ALA A 338 3.00 1.20 -17.25
C ALA A 338 2.06 1.53 -18.41
N LEU A 339 0.81 1.09 -18.29
CA LEU A 339 -0.20 1.12 -19.34
C LEU A 339 -1.25 2.19 -19.03
N GLY A 340 -0.88 3.46 -19.09
CA GLY A 340 -1.82 4.57 -18.87
C GLY A 340 -2.80 4.74 -20.04
N THR A 341 -3.78 5.61 -19.85
CA THR A 341 -4.55 6.17 -20.97
C THR A 341 -4.55 7.69 -20.91
N LYS A 342 -4.92 8.36 -22.00
CA LYS A 342 -5.03 9.81 -22.02
C LYS A 342 -5.97 10.38 -20.93
N GLU A 343 -7.06 9.66 -20.64
CA GLU A 343 -8.03 10.04 -19.61
C GLU A 343 -7.56 9.69 -18.19
N LYS A 344 -6.72 8.66 -18.07
CA LYS A 344 -6.21 8.14 -16.80
C LYS A 344 -4.70 7.84 -16.94
N PRO A 345 -3.86 8.88 -17.02
CA PRO A 345 -2.42 8.67 -17.12
C PRO A 345 -1.89 8.05 -15.83
N ILE A 346 -0.78 7.32 -15.95
CA ILE A 346 0.00 6.89 -14.78
C ILE A 346 0.95 8.01 -14.40
N VAL A 347 1.09 8.31 -13.11
CA VAL A 347 1.95 9.39 -12.62
C VAL A 347 3.04 8.84 -11.71
N PHE A 348 4.31 9.08 -12.07
CA PHE A 348 5.47 8.88 -11.19
C PHE A 348 5.98 10.23 -10.69
N THR A 349 5.97 10.44 -9.37
CA THR A 349 6.20 11.76 -8.76
C THR A 349 6.90 11.68 -7.41
N SER A 350 7.25 12.83 -6.84
CA SER A 350 7.84 12.97 -5.50
C SER A 350 6.80 12.78 -4.40
N ALA A 351 7.20 12.17 -3.29
CA ALA A 351 6.42 12.12 -2.06
C ALA A 351 6.69 13.30 -1.10
N ALA A 352 7.58 14.23 -1.47
CA ALA A 352 7.87 15.40 -0.66
C ALA A 352 6.62 16.28 -0.46
N PRO A 353 6.43 16.91 0.72
CA PRO A 353 5.33 17.85 0.94
C PRO A 353 5.30 19.03 -0.04
N GLU A 354 6.47 19.46 -0.50
CA GLU A 354 6.66 20.48 -1.53
C GLU A 354 7.55 19.89 -2.65
N PRO A 355 6.96 19.26 -3.67
CA PRO A 355 7.72 18.60 -4.74
C PRO A 355 8.65 19.55 -5.50
N ALA A 356 9.90 19.14 -5.69
CA ALA A 356 10.92 19.87 -6.42
C ALA A 356 11.67 18.96 -7.43
N PRO A 357 12.16 19.52 -8.55
CA PRO A 357 13.01 18.77 -9.49
C PRO A 357 14.18 18.12 -8.77
N GLY A 358 14.36 16.82 -8.99
CA GLY A 358 15.45 16.05 -8.38
C GLY A 358 15.16 15.55 -6.97
N ASP A 359 13.90 15.56 -6.53
CA ASP A 359 13.52 14.92 -5.27
C ASP A 359 13.78 13.42 -5.30
N TRP A 360 13.45 12.75 -6.41
CA TRP A 360 13.64 11.30 -6.56
C TRP A 360 14.42 10.95 -7.83
N GLY A 361 14.95 9.73 -7.89
CA GLY A 361 15.99 9.32 -8.83
C GLY A 361 15.57 9.00 -10.25
N GLY A 362 14.27 8.89 -10.51
CA GLY A 362 13.76 8.44 -11.80
C GLY A 362 13.74 6.91 -11.95
N LEU A 363 13.50 6.48 -13.18
CA LEU A 363 13.46 5.07 -13.59
C LEU A 363 14.83 4.64 -14.13
N TRP A 364 15.49 3.69 -13.48
CA TRP A 364 16.82 3.22 -13.85
C TRP A 364 16.76 1.81 -14.45
N PHE A 365 17.17 1.67 -15.71
CA PHE A 365 17.44 0.38 -16.36
C PHE A 365 18.95 0.03 -16.29
N GLY A 366 19.32 -0.82 -15.35
CA GLY A 366 20.73 -1.20 -15.10
C GLY A 366 21.26 -2.25 -16.07
N GLY A 367 20.45 -3.26 -16.36
CA GLY A 367 20.71 -4.27 -17.40
C GLY A 367 20.18 -3.84 -18.78
N ILE A 368 20.30 -4.74 -19.76
CA ILE A 368 19.66 -4.61 -21.07
C ILE A 368 18.14 -4.64 -20.88
N PRO A 369 17.42 -3.56 -21.22
CA PRO A 369 15.96 -3.51 -21.07
C PRO A 369 15.26 -4.64 -21.82
N ARG A 370 14.31 -5.26 -21.13
CA ARG A 370 13.41 -6.31 -21.61
C ARG A 370 12.46 -5.79 -22.70
N GLU A 371 12.08 -6.65 -23.64
CA GLU A 371 11.12 -6.30 -24.72
C GLU A 371 9.70 -6.14 -24.20
N GLU A 372 9.44 -6.69 -23.02
CA GLU A 372 8.19 -6.61 -22.29
C GLU A 372 7.94 -5.22 -21.68
N ASN A 373 8.95 -4.34 -21.63
CA ASN A 373 8.79 -2.98 -21.12
C ASN A 373 7.84 -2.16 -22.00
N VAL A 374 6.94 -1.41 -21.36
CA VAL A 374 6.03 -0.45 -22.00
C VAL A 374 5.77 0.71 -21.04
N LEU A 375 6.00 1.94 -21.50
CA LEU A 375 5.53 3.16 -20.84
C LEU A 375 4.71 3.94 -21.86
N GLU A 376 3.40 3.99 -21.64
CA GLU A 376 2.44 4.65 -22.53
C GLU A 376 1.46 5.50 -21.71
N ASN A 377 1.22 6.74 -22.13
CA ASN A 377 0.40 7.72 -21.40
C ASN A 377 0.83 7.87 -19.92
N VAL A 378 2.13 8.09 -19.73
CA VAL A 378 2.77 8.26 -18.42
C VAL A 378 3.15 9.73 -18.21
N VAL A 379 3.10 10.20 -16.97
CA VAL A 379 3.72 11.45 -16.52
C VAL A 379 4.85 11.10 -15.56
N ILE A 380 6.06 11.57 -15.85
CA ILE A 380 7.21 11.48 -14.95
C ILE A 380 7.57 12.90 -14.54
N GLU A 381 7.52 13.17 -13.23
CA GLU A 381 7.73 14.53 -12.70
C GLU A 381 8.58 14.57 -11.43
N TYR A 382 9.26 15.70 -11.22
CA TYR A 382 10.12 15.95 -10.05
C TYR A 382 11.28 14.96 -9.88
N ALA A 383 11.62 14.24 -10.96
CA ALA A 383 12.70 13.27 -10.99
C ALA A 383 14.06 13.92 -11.27
N GLY A 384 15.12 13.12 -11.18
CA GLY A 384 16.48 13.53 -11.49
C GLY A 384 17.37 13.77 -10.28
N TYR A 385 17.12 13.09 -9.17
CA TYR A 385 18.06 13.03 -8.04
C TYR A 385 19.40 12.43 -8.51
N ASP A 386 20.49 12.87 -7.89
CA ASP A 386 21.84 12.42 -8.28
C ASP A 386 21.98 10.89 -8.16
N CYS A 387 22.27 10.23 -9.29
CA CYS A 387 22.48 8.79 -9.35
C CYS A 387 23.83 8.37 -8.76
N GLY A 388 24.78 9.30 -8.57
CA GLY A 388 26.19 8.99 -8.26
C GLY A 388 26.87 8.13 -9.34
N CYS A 389 26.24 8.04 -10.51
CA CYS A 389 26.64 7.17 -11.60
C CYS A 389 27.56 7.90 -12.57
N ILE A 390 28.46 7.15 -13.21
CA ILE A 390 29.32 7.63 -14.29
C ILE A 390 28.99 6.77 -15.50
N LEU A 391 28.42 7.37 -16.53
CA LEU A 391 27.98 6.67 -17.73
C LEU A 391 28.72 7.17 -18.96
N HIS A 392 28.75 6.33 -20.00
CA HIS A 392 29.39 6.69 -21.26
C HIS A 392 28.42 7.45 -22.16
N THR A 393 28.64 8.75 -22.33
CA THR A 393 27.86 9.66 -23.18
C THR A 393 28.79 10.49 -24.06
N CYS A 394 28.29 10.98 -25.20
CA CYS A 394 28.97 11.94 -26.09
C CYS A 394 28.35 13.34 -25.94
N ASN A 395 28.22 13.81 -24.71
CA ASN A 395 27.81 15.16 -24.34
C ASN A 395 28.76 15.67 -23.26
N ASP A 396 28.97 16.99 -23.21
CA ASP A 396 29.75 17.63 -22.15
C ASP A 396 28.92 17.67 -20.86
N LEU A 397 29.01 16.60 -20.07
CA LEU A 397 28.22 16.39 -18.85
C LEU A 397 29.11 16.29 -17.60
N SER A 398 28.66 16.91 -16.51
CA SER A 398 29.23 16.73 -15.17
C SER A 398 28.44 15.74 -14.30
N THR A 399 27.18 15.48 -14.62
CA THR A 399 26.28 14.55 -13.93
C THR A 399 25.40 13.82 -14.95
N TRP A 400 24.89 12.64 -14.58
CA TRP A 400 24.10 11.76 -15.45
C TRP A 400 22.67 11.52 -14.95
N ASN A 401 22.26 12.26 -13.91
CA ASN A 401 20.93 12.20 -13.35
C ASN A 401 19.86 12.55 -14.40
N GLY A 402 18.71 11.89 -14.32
CA GLY A 402 17.60 12.14 -15.21
C GLY A 402 16.35 11.37 -14.82
N ALA A 403 15.25 11.64 -15.50
CA ALA A 403 13.96 11.00 -15.23
C ALA A 403 13.95 9.52 -15.63
N VAL A 404 14.64 9.16 -16.72
CA VAL A 404 14.88 7.77 -17.14
C VAL A 404 16.36 7.59 -17.46
N ILE A 405 16.99 6.57 -16.90
CA ILE A 405 18.42 6.29 -17.06
C ILE A 405 18.60 4.90 -17.66
N PHE A 406 19.28 4.83 -18.80
CA PHE A 406 19.69 3.59 -19.44
C PHE A 406 21.19 3.40 -19.33
N SER A 407 21.61 2.28 -18.75
CA SER A 407 23.03 1.88 -18.72
C SER A 407 23.41 0.94 -19.87
N GLN A 408 22.42 0.43 -20.60
CA GLN A 408 22.56 -0.47 -21.75
C GLN A 408 21.56 -0.09 -22.85
N PRO A 409 21.87 -0.34 -24.13
CA PRO A 409 20.98 0.03 -25.24
C PRO A 409 19.66 -0.76 -25.19
N PRO A 410 18.49 -0.10 -25.16
CA PRO A 410 17.21 -0.76 -25.32
C PRO A 410 17.01 -1.27 -26.76
N GLY A 411 16.29 -2.38 -26.91
CA GLY A 411 15.96 -2.95 -28.22
C GLY A 411 14.88 -2.19 -29.00
N SER A 412 14.07 -1.36 -28.33
CA SER A 412 12.94 -0.63 -28.91
C SER A 412 12.65 0.69 -28.16
N ALA A 413 11.95 1.60 -28.83
CA ALA A 413 11.47 2.87 -28.25
C ALA A 413 10.19 2.65 -27.43
N PHE A 414 10.27 1.95 -26.30
CA PHE A 414 9.08 1.55 -25.53
C PHE A 414 8.46 2.65 -24.66
N ILE A 415 9.02 3.87 -24.68
CA ILE A 415 8.49 5.04 -23.98
C ILE A 415 7.82 5.93 -25.01
N GLN A 416 6.50 6.00 -24.96
CA GLN A 416 5.66 6.72 -25.92
C GLN A 416 4.56 7.48 -25.19
N GLU A 417 4.08 8.57 -25.79
CA GLU A 417 2.99 9.39 -25.25
C GLU A 417 3.23 9.79 -23.78
N THR A 418 4.50 9.99 -23.41
CA THR A 418 4.94 10.26 -22.05
C THR A 418 5.30 11.74 -21.90
N THR A 419 4.89 12.34 -20.79
CA THR A 419 5.27 13.71 -20.42
C THR A 419 6.33 13.68 -19.33
N PHE A 420 7.46 14.32 -19.61
CA PHE A 420 8.54 14.57 -18.67
C PHE A 420 8.42 16.03 -18.22
N ARG A 421 8.24 16.28 -16.92
CA ARG A 421 8.16 17.66 -16.42
C ARG A 421 8.84 17.93 -15.10
N HIS A 422 9.36 19.13 -14.89
CA HIS A 422 10.06 19.51 -13.66
C HIS A 422 11.22 18.56 -13.35
N ILE A 423 12.12 18.38 -14.32
CA ILE A 423 13.20 17.39 -14.24
C ILE A 423 14.54 18.06 -13.97
N ALA A 424 15.21 17.59 -12.91
CA ALA A 424 16.61 17.90 -12.68
C ALA A 424 17.50 17.02 -13.58
N GLY A 425 18.47 17.61 -14.28
CA GLY A 425 19.26 16.89 -15.27
C GLY A 425 18.46 16.55 -16.52
N HIS A 426 18.49 15.29 -16.95
CA HIS A 426 18.05 14.89 -18.28
C HIS A 426 16.65 14.26 -18.30
N GLY A 427 15.93 14.40 -19.41
CA GLY A 427 14.71 13.62 -19.65
C GLY A 427 15.05 12.13 -19.73
N VAL A 428 15.88 11.76 -20.70
CA VAL A 428 16.39 10.40 -20.89
C VAL A 428 17.91 10.38 -20.96
N THR A 429 18.57 9.83 -19.95
CA THR A 429 20.01 9.59 -19.94
C THR A 429 20.33 8.32 -20.72
N ARG A 430 20.98 8.48 -21.88
CA ARG A 430 21.41 7.40 -22.79
C ARG A 430 22.87 7.06 -22.55
N GLY A 431 23.15 6.35 -21.45
CA GLY A 431 24.48 6.15 -20.89
C GLY A 431 25.14 4.81 -21.23
N TRP A 432 25.28 4.48 -22.52
CA TRP A 432 25.89 3.22 -22.96
C TRP A 432 26.92 3.41 -24.08
N SER A 433 27.74 2.38 -24.28
CA SER A 433 28.59 2.20 -25.46
C SER A 433 27.98 1.13 -26.36
N GLY A 434 27.57 1.47 -27.58
CA GLY A 434 26.89 0.49 -28.43
C GLY A 434 26.28 1.06 -29.71
N PRO A 435 25.19 0.47 -30.22
CA PRO A 435 24.44 1.05 -31.33
C PRO A 435 23.82 2.40 -30.93
N PRO A 436 23.40 3.22 -31.92
CA PRO A 436 22.75 4.49 -31.63
C PRO A 436 21.51 4.35 -30.76
N GLY A 437 20.83 3.20 -30.77
CA GLY A 437 19.61 2.93 -29.99
C GLY A 437 18.36 3.67 -30.52
N PRO A 438 17.20 3.43 -29.91
CA PRO A 438 15.94 4.10 -30.28
C PRO A 438 15.92 5.58 -29.89
N ASP A 439 15.12 6.38 -30.60
CA ASP A 439 14.80 7.76 -30.25
C ASP A 439 13.72 7.81 -29.15
N PHE A 440 13.92 8.66 -28.15
CA PHE A 440 12.95 8.89 -27.07
C PHE A 440 12.39 10.32 -27.07
N VAL A 441 12.79 11.17 -28.01
CA VAL A 441 12.23 12.52 -28.14
C VAL A 441 10.92 12.46 -28.92
N SER A 442 10.92 11.82 -30.09
CA SER A 442 9.72 11.70 -30.91
C SER A 442 8.63 10.91 -30.17
N GLY A 443 7.42 11.48 -30.09
CA GLY A 443 6.28 10.84 -29.42
C GLY A 443 6.14 11.17 -27.93
N ASN A 444 7.08 11.91 -27.35
CA ASN A 444 7.07 12.33 -25.95
C ASN A 444 7.09 13.87 -25.83
N THR A 445 6.76 14.37 -24.64
CA THR A 445 6.72 15.81 -24.33
C THR A 445 7.68 16.12 -23.20
N PHE A 446 8.49 17.17 -23.33
CA PHE A 446 9.46 17.60 -22.33
C PHE A 446 9.18 19.06 -21.92
N GLU A 447 8.94 19.29 -20.64
CA GLU A 447 8.58 20.59 -20.08
C GLU A 447 9.48 20.87 -18.86
N ASP A 448 10.19 21.99 -18.81
CA ASP A 448 11.04 22.30 -17.64
C ASP A 448 12.04 21.18 -17.29
N VAL A 449 12.82 20.78 -18.30
CA VAL A 449 13.96 19.86 -18.16
C VAL A 449 15.23 20.69 -18.16
N SER A 450 16.02 20.61 -17.09
CA SER A 450 17.20 21.46 -16.91
C SER A 450 18.41 21.06 -17.77
N GLY A 451 18.46 19.83 -18.26
CA GLY A 451 19.46 19.29 -19.18
C GLY A 451 18.87 18.88 -20.52
N CYS A 452 19.49 17.93 -21.21
CA CYS A 452 18.98 17.41 -22.48
C CYS A 452 17.65 16.64 -22.33
N GLU A 453 16.77 16.75 -23.33
CA GLU A 453 15.61 15.86 -23.48
C GLU A 453 16.05 14.40 -23.57
N GLN A 454 17.10 14.13 -24.37
CA GLN A 454 17.85 12.87 -24.31
C GLN A 454 19.34 13.13 -24.54
N THR A 455 20.21 12.41 -23.84
CA THR A 455 21.66 12.50 -24.08
C THR A 455 22.10 11.64 -25.28
N ARG A 456 23.34 11.81 -25.74
CA ARG A 456 23.95 11.05 -26.83
C ARG A 456 24.74 9.88 -26.25
N PRO A 457 24.46 8.63 -26.64
CA PRO A 457 25.29 7.51 -26.24
C PRO A 457 26.62 7.52 -27.01
N PHE A 458 27.59 6.77 -26.52
CA PHE A 458 28.81 6.49 -27.28
C PHE A 458 28.53 5.45 -28.36
N ILE A 459 28.66 5.83 -29.64
CA ILE A 459 28.42 4.93 -30.77
C ILE A 459 29.71 4.18 -31.14
N VAL A 460 29.70 2.86 -31.04
CA VAL A 460 30.87 2.03 -31.37
C VAL A 460 31.29 2.24 -32.82
N GLY A 461 32.56 2.60 -33.02
CA GLY A 461 33.13 2.88 -34.35
C GLY A 461 32.98 4.33 -34.81
N GLN A 462 32.42 5.21 -33.99
CA GLN A 462 32.34 6.65 -34.24
C GLN A 462 33.02 7.42 -33.10
N SER A 463 33.68 8.53 -33.42
CA SER A 463 34.17 9.45 -32.40
C SER A 463 33.01 10.31 -31.89
N CYS A 464 33.05 10.68 -30.61
CA CYS A 464 32.18 11.75 -30.11
C CYS A 464 32.46 13.05 -30.88
N PRO A 465 31.46 13.94 -31.02
CA PRO A 465 31.69 15.29 -31.53
C PRO A 465 32.77 16.01 -30.73
N ASP A 466 33.57 16.86 -31.39
CA ASP A 466 34.58 17.70 -30.75
C ASP A 466 34.37 19.18 -31.16
N PRO A 467 33.97 20.07 -30.22
CA PRO A 467 33.69 19.77 -28.83
C PRO A 467 32.41 18.94 -28.66
N GLU A 468 32.30 18.24 -27.53
CA GLU A 468 31.07 17.55 -27.17
C GLU A 468 29.93 18.58 -26.96
N PRO A 469 28.71 18.29 -27.41
CA PRO A 469 27.58 19.22 -27.27
C PRO A 469 27.16 19.35 -25.80
N THR A 470 26.88 20.59 -25.38
CA THR A 470 26.32 20.94 -24.07
C THR A 470 24.83 20.58 -23.98
N CYS A 471 24.31 20.49 -22.76
CA CYS A 471 22.88 20.33 -22.48
C CYS A 471 22.30 21.57 -21.76
N PRO A 472 21.07 22.02 -22.08
CA PRO A 472 20.27 21.63 -23.24
C PRO A 472 20.97 21.98 -24.57
N GLU A 473 20.71 21.20 -25.63
CA GLU A 473 21.25 21.52 -26.97
C GLU A 473 20.58 22.80 -27.48
N GLY A 474 21.38 23.83 -27.78
CA GLY A 474 20.92 25.18 -28.17
C GLY A 474 20.57 25.37 -29.63
#